data_AF-A0A7C3AMA4-F1
#
_entry.id   AF-A0A7C3AMA4-F1
#
_cell.length_a   1.000
_cell.length_b   1.000
_cell.length_c   1.000
_cell.angle_alpha   90.00
_cell.angle_beta   90.00
_cell.angle_gamma   90.00
#
_symmetry.space_group_name_H-M   'P 1'
#
loop_
_entity.id
_entity.type
_entity.pdbx_description
1 polymer ?
#
loop_
_entity_poly.entity_id
_entity_poly.type
_entity_poly.pdbx_seq_one_letter_code
_entity_poly.pdbx_strand_id
1 'polypeptide(L)'
;MTAARGRRRLAVSVLLLAASLGHRFSIIVGRRKWIPQMQENVRRYGLESRLASFRAIDLWVPQYHADEAETARRFREAGRRAVEEDGAEVLVLGCTASAGFYAELQAALGVPVIDSALAAIKHAEYLVELRDRFGWVHSKVGGYEAPPVRELEAWDLARQYGAETIQDLWVELAVIP
;
A
#
# COMPACT_ATOMS: atom_id res chain seq x y z
N MET A 1 -18.22 -20.40 -7.93
CA MET A 1 -18.18 -18.92 -7.89
C MET A 1 -17.63 -18.46 -6.55
N THR A 2 -16.31 -18.54 -6.36
CA THR A 2 -15.63 -18.06 -5.16
C THR A 2 -15.47 -16.56 -5.28
N ALA A 3 -16.32 -15.81 -4.56
CA ALA A 3 -16.19 -14.38 -4.42
C ALA A 3 -14.74 -14.04 -4.04
N ALA A 4 -14.07 -13.28 -4.91
CA ALA A 4 -12.80 -12.67 -4.63
C ALA A 4 -12.99 -11.70 -3.46
N ARG A 5 -12.91 -12.22 -2.22
CA ARG A 5 -12.83 -11.40 -1.01
C ARG A 5 -11.66 -10.46 -1.22
N GLY A 6 -11.95 -9.18 -1.45
CA GLY A 6 -10.97 -8.13 -1.69
C GLY A 6 -9.86 -8.21 -0.65
N ARG A 7 -8.71 -8.76 -1.05
CA ARG A 7 -7.52 -8.83 -0.23
C ARG A 7 -7.01 -7.39 -0.15
N ARG A 8 -7.34 -6.68 0.93
CA ARG A 8 -6.74 -5.38 1.26
C ARG A 8 -5.27 -5.63 1.58
N ARG A 9 -4.43 -5.72 0.55
CA ARG A 9 -3.00 -5.96 0.67
C ARG A 9 -2.33 -4.63 1.01
N LEU A 10 -1.44 -4.64 1.99
CA LEU A 10 -0.47 -3.56 2.14
C LEU A 10 0.40 -3.58 0.88
N ALA A 11 0.49 -2.44 0.18
CA ALA A 11 1.19 -2.37 -1.09
C ALA A 11 2.70 -2.52 -0.88
N VAL A 12 3.36 -3.26 -1.77
CA VAL A 12 4.83 -3.46 -1.75
C VAL A 12 5.58 -2.13 -1.78
N SER A 13 5.04 -1.15 -2.52
CA SER A 13 5.59 0.20 -2.63
C SER A 13 5.76 0.88 -1.27
N VAL A 14 4.79 0.71 -0.38
CA VAL A 14 4.80 1.30 0.97
C VAL A 14 5.91 0.68 1.82
N LEU A 15 6.07 -0.63 1.75
CA LEU A 15 7.08 -1.35 2.51
C LEU A 15 8.50 -1.03 2.04
N LEU A 16 8.71 -0.96 0.72
CA LEU A 16 10.00 -0.59 0.14
C LEU A 16 10.36 0.87 0.46
N LEU A 17 9.39 1.78 0.39
CA LEU A 17 9.59 3.18 0.77
C LEU A 17 9.92 3.32 2.27
N ALA A 18 9.24 2.58 3.14
CA ALA A 18 9.55 2.58 4.57
C ALA A 18 10.97 2.07 4.84
N ALA A 19 11.35 0.98 4.17
CA ALA A 19 12.66 0.38 4.30
C ALA A 19 13.80 1.25 3.74
N SER A 20 13.52 2.14 2.77
CA SER A 20 14.51 3.06 2.21
C SER A 20 14.70 4.33 3.07
N LEU A 21 13.73 4.69 3.91
CA LEU A 21 13.76 5.91 4.73
C LEU A 21 14.26 5.69 6.16
N GLY A 22 14.40 4.44 6.64
CA GLY A 22 14.94 4.14 7.96
C GLY A 22 15.40 2.69 8.10
N HIS A 23 16.22 2.41 9.12
CA HIS A 23 16.74 1.07 9.41
C HIS A 23 15.65 0.08 9.82
N ARG A 24 14.65 0.55 10.59
CA ARG A 24 13.46 -0.22 10.93
C ARG A 24 12.19 0.61 10.82
N PHE A 25 11.10 -0.05 10.49
CA PHE A 25 9.78 0.57 10.41
C PHE A 25 8.74 -0.22 11.22
N SER A 26 7.69 0.47 11.66
CA SER A 26 6.51 -0.16 12.26
C SER A 26 5.24 0.17 11.48
N ILE A 27 4.29 -0.76 11.49
CA ILE A 27 3.00 -0.60 10.81
C ILE A 27 1.92 -0.39 11.87
N ILE A 28 1.25 0.76 11.82
CA ILE A 28 0.08 1.02 12.66
C ILE A 28 -1.17 0.54 11.93
N VAL A 29 -1.92 -0.35 12.55
CA VAL A 29 -3.09 -1.01 11.97
C VAL A 29 -4.37 -0.64 12.71
N GLY A 30 -5.48 -0.60 11.98
CA GLY A 30 -6.78 -0.35 12.60
C GLY A 30 -7.22 -1.43 13.59
N ARG A 31 -7.01 -2.72 13.26
CA ARG A 31 -7.42 -3.84 14.12
C ARG A 31 -6.40 -4.96 14.09
N ARG A 32 -6.21 -5.60 15.25
CA ARG A 32 -5.31 -6.75 15.44
C ARG A 32 -5.54 -7.89 14.46
N LYS A 33 -6.79 -8.15 14.06
CA LYS A 33 -7.14 -9.23 13.12
C LYS A 33 -6.43 -9.14 11.76
N TRP A 34 -5.96 -7.96 11.37
CA TRP A 34 -5.26 -7.76 10.09
C TRP A 34 -3.76 -8.02 10.16
N ILE A 35 -3.20 -8.07 11.38
CA ILE A 35 -1.75 -8.25 11.60
C ILE A 35 -1.24 -9.53 10.91
N PRO A 36 -1.86 -10.72 11.07
CA PRO A 36 -1.33 -11.93 10.44
C PRO A 36 -1.25 -11.83 8.92
N GLN A 37 -2.24 -11.20 8.29
CA GLN A 37 -2.25 -10.99 6.84
C GLN A 37 -1.18 -9.99 6.39
N MET A 38 -0.99 -8.89 7.12
CA MET A 38 0.04 -7.91 6.78
C MET A 38 1.44 -8.44 7.04
N GLN A 39 1.63 -9.21 8.11
CA GLN A 39 2.89 -9.87 8.43
C GLN A 39 3.31 -10.82 7.32
N GLU A 40 2.39 -11.63 6.80
CA GLU A 40 2.64 -12.50 5.65
C GLU A 40 3.11 -11.72 4.41
N ASN A 41 2.59 -10.51 4.16
CA ASN A 41 3.10 -9.67 3.08
C ASN A 41 4.53 -9.20 3.34
N VAL A 42 4.83 -8.76 4.56
CA VAL A 42 6.21 -8.37 4.95
C VAL A 42 7.18 -9.54 4.74
N ARG A 43 6.78 -10.78 5.09
CA ARG A 43 7.55 -12.01 4.82
C ARG A 43 7.82 -12.20 3.34
N ARG A 44 6.78 -12.15 2.52
CA ARG A 44 6.87 -12.36 1.07
C ARG A 44 7.80 -11.40 0.37
N TYR A 45 7.93 -10.18 0.89
CA TYR A 45 8.84 -9.18 0.35
C TYR A 45 10.23 -9.18 1.01
N GLY A 46 10.52 -10.13 1.91
CA GLY A 46 11.84 -10.28 2.53
C GLY A 46 12.18 -9.15 3.51
N LEU A 47 11.18 -8.45 4.06
CA LEU A 47 11.37 -7.27 4.91
C LEU A 47 11.15 -7.56 6.40
N GLU A 48 11.10 -8.82 6.83
CA GLU A 48 10.88 -9.17 8.24
C GLU A 48 11.92 -8.58 9.17
N SER A 49 13.20 -8.63 8.80
CA SER A 49 14.29 -8.07 9.59
C SER A 49 14.24 -6.55 9.73
N ARG A 50 13.47 -5.87 8.87
CA ARG A 50 13.27 -4.41 8.85
C ARG A 50 12.02 -4.00 9.61
N LEU A 51 11.11 -4.93 9.90
CA LEU A 51 9.89 -4.65 10.65
C LEU A 51 10.19 -4.67 12.16
N ALA A 52 10.07 -3.53 12.82
CA ALA A 52 10.16 -3.43 14.27
C ALA A 52 8.91 -4.01 14.95
N SER A 53 7.71 -3.55 14.55
CA SER A 53 6.47 -4.03 15.17
C SER A 53 5.21 -3.75 14.34
N PHE A 54 4.12 -4.39 14.76
CA PHE A 54 2.75 -3.97 14.46
C PHE A 54 2.11 -3.35 15.70
N ARG A 55 1.48 -2.19 15.57
CA ARG A 55 0.70 -1.56 16.66
C ARG A 55 -0.74 -1.36 16.23
N ALA A 56 -1.70 -1.79 17.03
CA ALA A 56 -3.12 -1.62 16.72
C ALA A 56 -3.73 -0.44 17.49
N ILE A 57 -4.58 0.34 16.83
CA ILE A 57 -5.38 1.41 17.46
C ILE A 57 -6.83 0.98 17.78
N ASP A 58 -7.18 -0.26 17.43
CA ASP A 58 -8.46 -0.92 17.69
C ASP A 58 -9.69 -0.08 17.28
N LEU A 59 -9.64 0.45 16.06
CA LEU A 59 -10.74 1.17 15.39
C LEU A 59 -11.24 0.42 14.14
N TRP A 60 -12.56 0.45 13.94
CA TRP A 60 -13.19 0.05 12.68
C TRP A 60 -13.11 1.16 11.64
N VAL A 61 -13.12 0.78 10.36
CA VAL A 61 -12.98 1.73 9.24
C VAL A 61 -13.95 2.92 9.32
N PRO A 62 -15.26 2.74 9.62
CA PRO A 62 -16.18 3.88 9.72
C PRO A 62 -15.89 4.82 10.89
N GLN A 63 -15.10 4.39 11.88
CA GLN A 63 -14.82 5.17 13.09
C GLN A 63 -13.66 6.16 12.92
N TYR A 64 -12.83 6.00 11.89
CA TYR A 64 -11.63 6.83 11.67
C TYR A 64 -11.94 8.32 11.58
N HIS A 65 -13.01 8.66 10.85
CA HIS A 65 -13.45 10.04 10.64
C HIS A 65 -14.71 10.39 11.43
N ALA A 66 -15.18 9.49 12.31
CA ALA A 66 -16.29 9.80 13.21
C ALA A 66 -15.85 10.72 14.36
N ASP A 67 -14.61 10.54 14.83
CA ASP A 67 -13.94 11.41 15.78
C ASP A 67 -12.44 11.42 15.43
N GLU A 68 -12.02 12.45 14.70
CA GLU A 68 -10.63 12.57 14.22
C GLU A 68 -9.67 12.88 15.36
N ALA A 69 -10.11 13.59 16.40
CA ALA A 69 -9.28 13.91 17.55
C ALA A 69 -8.95 12.65 18.37
N GLU A 70 -9.95 11.80 18.62
CA GLU A 70 -9.76 10.50 19.25
C GLU A 70 -8.86 9.59 18.40
N THR A 71 -9.09 9.55 17.09
CA THR A 71 -8.31 8.74 16.16
C THR A 71 -6.85 9.18 16.14
N ALA A 72 -6.58 10.49 16.02
CA ALA A 72 -5.24 11.05 16.08
C ALA A 72 -4.57 10.80 17.43
N ARG A 73 -5.29 10.87 18.55
CA ARG A 73 -4.77 10.52 19.88
C ARG A 73 -4.30 9.07 19.93
N ARG A 74 -5.11 8.13 19.44
CA ARG A 74 -4.73 6.70 19.41
C ARG A 74 -3.56 6.42 18.48
N PHE A 75 -3.52 7.07 17.32
CA PHE A 75 -2.38 6.97 16.41
C PHE A 75 -1.09 7.51 17.04
N ARG A 76 -1.14 8.68 17.70
CA ARG A 76 0.00 9.23 18.43
C ARG A 76 0.51 8.28 19.49
N GLU A 77 -0.38 7.72 20.30
CA GLU A 77 0.03 6.79 21.35
C GLU A 77 0.64 5.50 20.76
N ALA A 78 0.02 4.93 19.74
CA ALA A 78 0.57 3.75 19.05
C ALA A 78 1.92 4.04 18.38
N GLY A 79 2.06 5.22 17.75
CA GLY A 79 3.26 5.66 17.07
C GLY A 79 4.40 5.95 18.04
N ARG A 80 4.13 6.66 19.15
CA ARG A 80 5.10 6.93 20.21
C ARG A 80 5.68 5.63 20.75
N ARG A 81 4.82 4.66 21.06
CA ARG A 81 5.26 3.33 21.52
C ARG A 81 6.05 2.58 20.47
N ALA A 82 5.69 2.67 19.20
CA ALA A 82 6.49 2.07 18.12
C ALA A 82 7.90 2.66 18.04
N VAL A 83 8.04 3.97 18.20
CA VAL A 83 9.34 4.65 18.17
C VAL A 83 10.14 4.33 19.43
N GLU A 84 9.57 4.54 20.62
CA GLU A 84 10.28 4.47 21.90
C GLU A 84 10.52 3.04 22.40
N GLU A 85 9.53 2.14 22.24
CA GLU A 85 9.62 0.77 22.77
C GLU A 85 10.20 -0.21 21.73
N ASP A 86 9.84 -0.07 20.45
CA ASP A 86 10.24 -1.02 19.40
C ASP A 86 11.42 -0.53 18.55
N GLY A 87 11.78 0.76 18.67
CA GLY A 87 12.85 1.39 17.91
C GLY A 87 12.53 1.45 16.41
N ALA A 88 11.31 1.86 16.07
CA ALA A 88 10.93 2.22 14.71
C ALA A 88 11.46 3.62 14.37
N GLU A 89 12.09 3.75 13.21
CA GLU A 89 12.56 5.03 12.66
C GLU A 89 11.57 5.60 11.63
N VAL A 90 10.64 4.77 11.15
CA VAL A 90 9.59 5.13 10.18
C VAL A 90 8.29 4.47 10.58
N LEU A 91 7.17 5.18 10.44
CA LEU A 91 5.84 4.65 10.72
C LEU A 91 5.03 4.53 9.42
N VAL A 92 4.32 3.42 9.27
CA VAL A 92 3.43 3.18 8.14
C VAL A 92 1.99 3.14 8.62
N LEU A 93 1.13 3.96 8.02
CA LEU A 93 -0.30 3.91 8.27
C LEU A 93 -0.94 2.81 7.40
N GLY A 94 -1.25 1.67 8.01
CA GLY A 94 -1.54 0.41 7.30
C GLY A 94 -2.91 0.32 6.62
N CYS A 95 -3.73 1.37 6.61
CA CYS A 95 -5.04 1.37 5.98
C CYS A 95 -5.29 2.65 5.20
N THR A 96 -5.85 2.59 4.00
CA THR A 96 -6.21 3.80 3.24
C THR A 96 -7.23 4.69 3.94
N ALA A 97 -8.00 4.15 4.90
CA ALA A 97 -8.91 4.94 5.75
C ALA A 97 -8.18 5.82 6.78
N SER A 98 -6.87 5.67 6.92
CA SER A 98 -6.02 6.55 7.74
C SER A 98 -5.44 7.73 6.95
N ALA A 99 -5.91 7.93 5.72
CA ALA A 99 -5.42 8.99 4.87
C ALA A 99 -5.62 10.36 5.53
N GLY A 100 -4.59 11.21 5.48
CA GLY A 100 -4.62 12.57 6.01
C GLY A 100 -4.10 12.73 7.45
N PHE A 101 -3.99 11.66 8.25
CA PHE A 101 -3.42 11.75 9.61
C PHE A 101 -1.89 11.88 9.63
N TYR A 102 -1.20 11.59 8.52
CA TYR A 102 0.26 11.48 8.49
C TYR A 102 0.98 12.78 8.90
N ALA A 103 0.50 13.96 8.48
CA ALA A 103 1.19 15.22 8.68
C ALA A 103 1.23 15.61 10.17
N GLU A 104 0.09 15.50 10.86
CA GLU A 104 -0.02 15.75 12.29
C GLU A 104 0.81 14.75 13.09
N LEU A 105 0.76 13.46 12.72
CA LEU A 105 1.52 12.41 13.39
C LEU A 105 3.03 12.59 13.19
N GLN A 106 3.47 12.94 12.00
CA GLN A 106 4.87 13.20 11.69
C GLN A 106 5.41 14.37 12.51
N ALA A 107 4.65 15.48 12.58
CA ALA A 107 5.02 16.62 13.40
C ALA A 107 5.10 16.27 14.90
N ALA A 108 4.17 15.45 15.39
CA ALA A 108 4.11 15.08 16.80
C ALA A 108 5.17 14.03 17.21
N LEU A 109 5.54 13.11 16.31
CA LEU A 109 6.41 11.97 16.62
C LEU A 109 7.86 12.17 16.18
N GLY A 110 8.15 13.16 15.33
CA GLY A 110 9.51 13.48 14.90
C GLY A 110 10.16 12.45 13.98
N VAL A 111 9.38 11.50 13.45
CA VAL A 111 9.83 10.47 12.50
C VAL A 111 8.96 10.48 11.25
N PRO A 112 9.46 10.05 10.07
CA PRO A 112 8.65 9.94 8.87
C PRO A 112 7.40 9.08 9.08
N VAL A 113 6.24 9.59 8.67
CA VAL A 113 4.96 8.86 8.70
C VAL A 113 4.44 8.71 7.27
N ILE A 114 4.38 7.46 6.81
CA ILE A 114 3.97 7.12 5.45
C ILE A 114 2.47 6.85 5.41
N ASP A 115 1.77 7.71 4.67
CA ASP A 115 0.40 7.48 4.24
C ASP A 115 0.37 6.46 3.09
N SER A 116 -0.29 5.32 3.30
CA SER A 116 -0.31 4.23 2.31
C SER A 116 -1.07 4.58 1.02
N ALA A 117 -2.04 5.50 1.06
CA ALA A 117 -2.75 5.94 -0.15
C ALA A 117 -1.86 6.86 -0.99
N LEU A 118 -1.23 7.86 -0.35
CA LEU A 118 -0.33 8.77 -1.05
C LEU A 118 0.91 8.04 -1.60
N ALA A 119 1.49 7.13 -0.82
CA ALA A 119 2.63 6.34 -1.27
C ALA A 119 2.31 5.46 -2.49
N ALA A 120 1.10 4.92 -2.59
CA ALA A 120 0.68 4.17 -3.77
C ALA A 120 0.59 5.06 -5.02
N ILE A 121 0.02 6.26 -4.88
CA ILE A 121 -0.08 7.23 -5.98
C ILE A 121 1.32 7.68 -6.42
N LYS A 122 2.18 8.07 -5.48
CA LYS A 122 3.56 8.49 -5.79
C LYS A 122 4.40 7.39 -6.42
N HIS A 123 4.17 6.14 -6.04
CA HIS A 123 4.81 5.02 -6.71
C HIS A 123 4.32 4.86 -8.17
N ALA A 124 3.04 5.06 -8.43
CA ALA A 124 2.50 5.02 -9.79
C ALA A 124 3.07 6.15 -10.66
N GLU A 125 3.15 7.38 -10.14
CA GLU A 125 3.81 8.51 -10.81
C GLU A 125 5.28 8.18 -11.14
N TYR A 126 6.02 7.63 -10.17
CA TYR A 126 7.41 7.22 -10.36
C TYR A 126 7.55 6.17 -11.47
N LEU A 127 6.68 5.17 -11.52
CA LEU A 127 6.71 4.16 -12.57
C LEU A 127 6.40 4.73 -13.96
N VAL A 128 5.50 5.71 -14.05
CA VAL A 128 5.21 6.42 -15.30
C VAL A 128 6.44 7.20 -15.77
N GLU A 129 7.10 7.92 -14.87
CA GLU A 129 8.34 8.63 -15.19
C GLU A 129 9.44 7.68 -15.65
N LEU A 130 9.61 6.54 -14.97
CA LEU A 130 10.60 5.53 -15.35
C LEU A 130 10.32 4.92 -16.73
N ARG A 131 9.05 4.65 -17.05
CA ARG A 131 8.63 4.20 -18.38
C ARG A 131 9.00 5.25 -19.43
N ASP A 132 8.59 6.50 -19.23
CA ASP A 132 8.72 7.55 -20.25
C ASP A 132 10.18 7.95 -20.48
N ARG A 133 11.03 7.87 -19.45
CA ARG A 133 12.44 8.28 -19.55
C ARG A 133 13.41 7.16 -19.88
N PHE A 134 13.15 5.95 -19.39
CA PHE A 134 14.11 4.84 -19.47
C PHE A 134 13.54 3.59 -20.14
N GLY A 135 12.24 3.57 -20.49
CA GLY A 135 11.58 2.38 -21.03
C GLY A 135 11.41 1.25 -20.01
N TRP A 136 11.56 1.53 -18.71
CA TRP A 136 11.44 0.51 -17.68
C TRP A 136 9.97 0.23 -17.37
N VAL A 137 9.54 -0.99 -17.69
CA VAL A 137 8.16 -1.46 -17.53
C VAL A 137 8.11 -2.82 -16.86
N HIS A 138 6.90 -3.25 -16.47
CA HIS A 138 6.69 -4.61 -15.95
C HIS A 138 7.02 -5.65 -17.02
N SER A 139 8.03 -6.48 -16.79
CA SER A 139 8.46 -7.52 -17.73
C SER A 139 7.35 -8.52 -18.03
N LYS A 140 7.10 -8.76 -19.33
CA LYS A 140 6.06 -9.69 -19.81
C LYS A 140 6.56 -11.11 -20.10
N VAL A 141 7.81 -11.41 -19.77
CA VAL A 141 8.46 -12.69 -20.10
C VAL A 141 8.00 -13.87 -19.21
N GLY A 142 7.44 -13.60 -18.03
CA GLY A 142 7.09 -14.65 -17.06
C GLY A 142 5.95 -14.26 -16.14
N GLY A 143 6.21 -14.05 -14.84
CA GLY A 143 5.16 -13.86 -13.83
C GLY A 143 4.18 -12.69 -14.05
N TYR A 144 4.51 -11.72 -14.90
CA TYR A 144 3.62 -10.62 -15.31
C TYR A 144 3.23 -10.68 -16.80
N GLU A 145 3.39 -11.85 -17.46
CA GLU A 145 2.88 -12.12 -18.80
C GLU A 145 1.44 -11.64 -18.94
N ALA A 146 1.14 -11.02 -20.07
CA ALA A 146 -0.22 -10.55 -20.33
C ALA A 146 -1.16 -11.77 -20.50
N PRO A 147 -2.36 -11.75 -19.90
CA PRO A 147 -3.33 -12.80 -20.17
C PRO A 147 -3.65 -12.87 -21.67
N PRO A 148 -3.91 -14.06 -22.22
CA PRO A 148 -4.31 -14.21 -23.62
C PRO A 148 -5.56 -13.38 -23.95
N VAL A 149 -5.63 -12.82 -25.17
CA VAL A 149 -6.76 -11.96 -25.60
C VAL A 149 -8.12 -12.65 -25.42
N ARG A 150 -8.21 -13.96 -25.73
CA ARG A 150 -9.43 -14.76 -25.52
C ARG A 150 -9.93 -14.76 -24.07
N GLU A 151 -9.03 -14.67 -23.09
CA GLU A 151 -9.39 -14.63 -21.67
C GLU A 151 -9.86 -13.23 -21.27
N LEU A 152 -9.20 -12.19 -21.81
CA LEU A 152 -9.58 -10.80 -21.62
C LEU A 152 -11.00 -10.52 -22.16
N GLU A 153 -11.31 -10.99 -23.36
CA GLU A 153 -12.64 -10.86 -23.99
C GLU A 153 -13.73 -11.55 -23.15
N ALA A 154 -13.42 -12.73 -22.60
CA ALA A 154 -14.36 -13.48 -21.76
C ALA A 154 -14.73 -12.75 -20.45
N TRP A 155 -13.95 -11.75 -20.02
CA TRP A 155 -14.25 -10.96 -18.81
C TRP A 155 -15.25 -9.83 -19.06
N ASP A 156 -15.59 -9.53 -20.32
CA ASP A 156 -16.53 -8.48 -20.72
C ASP A 156 -16.21 -7.11 -20.09
N LEU A 157 -14.92 -6.79 -19.91
CA LEU A 157 -14.49 -5.56 -19.23
C LEU A 157 -14.78 -4.30 -20.06
N ALA A 158 -14.71 -4.39 -21.39
CA ALA A 158 -15.02 -3.27 -22.27
C ALA A 158 -16.44 -2.74 -21.99
N ARG A 159 -17.42 -3.64 -21.87
CA ARG A 159 -18.78 -3.29 -21.48
C ARG A 159 -18.88 -2.75 -20.06
N GLN A 160 -18.17 -3.34 -19.09
CA GLN A 160 -18.22 -2.90 -17.69
C GLN A 160 -17.67 -1.48 -17.48
N TYR A 161 -16.66 -1.09 -18.26
CA TYR A 161 -16.00 0.21 -18.16
C TYR A 161 -16.38 1.18 -19.29
N GLY A 162 -17.33 0.82 -20.16
CA GLY A 162 -17.85 1.70 -21.22
C GLY A 162 -16.87 2.00 -22.35
N ALA A 163 -15.96 1.07 -22.68
CA ALA A 163 -15.05 1.17 -23.81
C ALA A 163 -15.53 0.36 -25.02
N GLU A 164 -15.16 0.78 -26.24
CA GLU A 164 -15.50 0.06 -27.48
C GLU A 164 -14.75 -1.26 -27.60
N THR A 165 -13.45 -1.27 -27.26
CA THR A 165 -12.66 -2.50 -27.17
C THR A 165 -11.86 -2.57 -25.87
N ILE A 166 -11.49 -3.78 -25.47
CA ILE A 166 -10.60 -3.96 -24.30
C ILE A 166 -9.19 -3.42 -24.58
N GLN A 167 -8.81 -3.28 -25.84
CA GLN A 167 -7.52 -2.73 -26.25
C GLN A 167 -7.45 -1.22 -25.98
N ASP A 168 -8.59 -0.51 -26.04
CA ASP A 168 -8.67 0.93 -25.74
C ASP A 168 -8.48 1.23 -24.24
N LEU A 169 -8.82 0.28 -23.36
CA LEU A 169 -8.67 0.42 -21.90
C LEU A 169 -7.24 0.22 -21.43
N TRP A 170 -6.43 -0.48 -22.22
CA TRP A 170 -5.05 -0.81 -21.90
C TRP A 170 -4.14 -0.11 -22.90
N VAL A 171 -3.80 1.14 -22.58
CA VAL A 171 -2.69 1.90 -23.17
C VAL A 171 -1.55 0.94 -23.50
N GLU A 172 -1.04 1.00 -24.73
CA GLU A 172 0.03 0.22 -25.37
C GLU A 172 1.24 -0.15 -24.47
N LEU A 173 1.02 -0.92 -23.40
CA LEU A 173 2.04 -1.44 -22.49
C LEU A 173 2.62 -2.76 -23.01
N ALA A 174 2.16 -3.21 -24.18
CA ALA A 174 2.53 -4.46 -24.81
C ALA A 174 3.72 -4.33 -25.79
N VAL A 175 4.15 -3.11 -26.12
CA VAL A 175 5.26 -2.91 -27.06
C VAL A 175 6.46 -2.35 -26.30
N ILE A 176 7.22 -3.25 -25.68
CA ILE A 176 8.67 -3.04 -25.63
C ILE A 176 9.11 -3.25 -27.09
N PRO A 177 9.74 -2.28 -27.76
CA PRO A 177 10.30 -2.51 -29.10
C PRO A 177 11.33 -3.63 -29.10
#